data_AF-A0A0D1EAG5-F1
#
_entry.id   AF-A0A0D1EAG5-F1
#
_cell.length_a   1.000
_cell.length_b   1.000
_cell.length_c   1.000
_cell.angle_alpha   90.00
_cell.angle_beta   90.00
_cell.angle_gamma   90.00
#
_symmetry.space_group_name_H-M   'P 1'
#
loop_
_entity.id
_entity.type
_entity.pdbx_description
1 polymer ?
#
loop_
_entity_poly.entity_id
_entity_poly.type
_entity_poly.pdbx_seq_one_letter_code
_entity_poly.pdbx_strand_id
1 'polypeptide(L)'
;MRILIAALCFVAIAGTATARQTIIRDAEIEYALRQVAAPILRAAGLPSSVRIIVVRDDRMNAFVANSRTIFIHSGLLLRMEDAAMLQAVIAHEAAHIANGHLTRRATAVRGARNMAAIGLLLSAAGDWRRARGARRGGRHVVGGAALAFRAYEG
;
A
#
# COMPACT_ATOMS: atom_id res chain seq x y z
N MET A 1 28.23 19.40 -39.84
CA MET A 1 27.35 18.21 -39.78
C MET A 1 27.07 17.72 -38.36
N ARG A 2 28.06 17.56 -37.47
CA ARG A 2 27.85 17.05 -36.09
C ARG A 2 26.94 17.93 -35.21
N ILE A 3 27.07 19.25 -35.31
CA ILE A 3 26.25 20.23 -34.54
C ILE A 3 24.78 20.20 -34.97
N LEU A 4 24.52 20.00 -36.27
CA LEU A 4 23.17 19.93 -36.82
C LEU A 4 22.42 18.68 -36.33
N ILE A 5 23.13 17.54 -36.25
CA ILE A 5 22.59 16.28 -35.74
C ILE A 5 22.27 16.40 -34.24
N ALA A 6 23.17 17.01 -33.45
CA ALA A 6 22.93 17.23 -32.02
C ALA A 6 21.74 18.14 -31.75
N ALA A 7 21.56 19.20 -32.55
CA ALA A 7 20.40 20.10 -32.45
C ALA A 7 19.10 19.36 -32.82
N LEU A 8 19.11 18.53 -33.87
CA LEU A 8 17.95 17.74 -34.28
C LEU A 8 17.53 16.73 -33.19
N CYS A 9 18.49 16.07 -32.54
CA CYS A 9 18.24 15.15 -31.43
C CYS A 9 17.67 15.88 -30.20
N PHE A 10 18.12 17.11 -29.92
CA PHE A 10 17.62 17.89 -28.78
C PHE A 10 16.15 18.32 -28.98
N VAL A 11 15.76 18.71 -30.20
CA VAL A 11 14.37 19.03 -30.54
C VAL A 11 13.46 17.80 -30.47
N ALA A 12 13.96 16.62 -30.87
CA ALA A 12 13.18 15.37 -30.81
C ALA A 12 12.82 14.93 -29.38
N ILE A 13 13.64 15.27 -28.37
CA ILE A 13 13.39 14.93 -26.96
C ILE A 13 12.42 15.92 -26.30
N ALA A 14 12.46 17.20 -26.70
CA ALA A 14 11.63 18.25 -26.12
C ALA A 14 10.13 18.16 -26.49
N GLY A 15 9.77 17.38 -27.52
CA GLY A 15 8.42 17.30 -28.08
C GLY A 15 7.48 16.25 -27.47
N THR A 16 7.86 15.54 -26.41
CA THR A 16 6.95 14.57 -25.78
C THR A 16 5.87 15.29 -24.97
N ALA A 17 4.79 15.68 -25.64
CA ALA A 17 3.56 16.09 -25.00
C ALA A 17 3.14 14.96 -24.05
N THR A 18 3.33 15.19 -22.74
CA THR A 18 2.85 14.25 -21.73
C THR A 18 1.33 14.22 -21.87
N ALA A 19 0.79 13.06 -22.27
CA ALA A 19 -0.65 12.86 -22.29
C ALA A 19 -1.18 13.08 -20.87
N ARG A 20 -1.75 14.27 -20.63
CA ARG A 20 -2.34 14.61 -19.34
C ARG A 20 -3.60 13.77 -19.17
N GLN A 21 -3.46 12.68 -18.43
CA GLN A 21 -4.59 11.83 -18.03
C GLN A 21 -5.60 12.71 -17.29
N THR A 22 -6.77 12.92 -17.89
CA THR A 22 -7.78 13.81 -17.34
C THR A 22 -8.63 13.02 -16.36
N ILE A 23 -8.62 13.40 -15.09
CA ILE A 23 -9.47 12.77 -14.08
C ILE A 23 -10.88 13.35 -14.21
N ILE A 24 -11.89 12.49 -14.19
CA ILE A 24 -13.30 12.89 -14.13
C ILE A 24 -13.65 13.05 -12.64
N ARG A 25 -14.01 14.29 -12.25
CA ARG A 25 -14.43 14.63 -10.88
C ARG A 25 -15.88 15.08 -10.91
N ASP A 26 -16.76 14.15 -10.57
CA ASP A 26 -18.20 14.35 -10.59
C ASP A 26 -18.78 13.72 -9.33
N ALA A 27 -19.50 14.51 -8.54
CA ALA A 27 -19.98 14.07 -7.23
C ALA A 27 -20.99 12.92 -7.33
N GLU A 28 -21.83 12.90 -8.37
CA GLU A 28 -22.85 11.87 -8.56
C GLU A 28 -22.21 10.56 -9.00
N ILE A 29 -21.29 10.60 -9.97
CA ILE A 29 -20.54 9.42 -10.42
C ILE A 29 -19.72 8.83 -9.27
N GLU A 30 -19.00 9.67 -8.53
CA GLU A 30 -18.19 9.22 -7.39
C GLU A 30 -19.06 8.60 -6.29
N TYR A 31 -20.25 9.15 -6.03
CA TYR A 31 -21.20 8.60 -5.08
C TYR A 31 -21.78 7.27 -5.55
N ALA A 32 -22.21 7.18 -6.81
CA ALA A 32 -22.74 5.95 -7.39
C ALA A 32 -21.71 4.82 -7.36
N LEU A 33 -20.46 5.09 -7.80
CA LEU A 33 -19.37 4.12 -7.77
C LEU A 33 -19.06 3.66 -6.34
N ARG A 34 -19.10 4.58 -5.37
CA ARG A 34 -18.90 4.24 -3.96
C ARG A 34 -19.97 3.26 -3.46
N GLN A 35 -21.23 3.46 -3.84
CA GLN A 35 -22.31 2.55 -3.47
C GLN A 35 -22.14 1.17 -4.10
N VAL A 36 -21.84 1.11 -5.39
CA VAL A 36 -21.60 -0.14 -6.13
C VAL A 36 -20.44 -0.93 -5.52
N ALA A 37 -19.36 -0.25 -5.14
CA ALA A 37 -18.16 -0.86 -4.60
C ALA A 37 -18.24 -1.25 -3.12
N ALA A 38 -19.06 -0.56 -2.33
CA ALA A 38 -19.14 -0.74 -0.88
C ALA A 38 -19.31 -2.22 -0.44
N PRO A 39 -20.23 -3.04 -1.01
CA PRO A 39 -20.33 -4.44 -0.62
C PRO A 39 -19.05 -5.25 -0.94
N ILE A 40 -18.41 -4.96 -2.07
CA ILE A 40 -17.19 -5.65 -2.51
C ILE A 40 -16.01 -5.31 -1.60
N LEU A 41 -15.81 -4.03 -1.28
CA LEU A 41 -14.74 -3.59 -0.38
C LEU A 41 -14.91 -4.16 1.03
N ARG A 42 -16.15 -4.21 1.54
CA ARG A 42 -16.45 -4.85 2.84
C ARG A 42 -16.14 -6.35 2.81
N ALA A 43 -16.56 -7.06 1.77
CA ALA A 43 -16.28 -8.49 1.63
C ALA A 43 -14.77 -8.79 1.51
N ALA A 44 -14.02 -7.90 0.86
CA ALA A 44 -12.56 -8.00 0.76
C ALA A 44 -11.81 -7.58 2.04
N GLY A 45 -12.51 -7.14 3.10
CA GLY A 45 -11.89 -6.66 4.35
C GLY A 45 -11.11 -5.35 4.18
N LEU A 46 -11.44 -4.56 3.15
CA LEU A 46 -10.82 -3.28 2.85
C LEU A 46 -11.58 -2.14 3.53
N PRO A 47 -10.88 -1.06 3.95
CA PRO A 47 -11.53 0.07 4.56
C PRO A 47 -12.39 0.83 3.55
N SER A 48 -13.47 1.46 4.02
CA SER A 48 -14.33 2.34 3.22
C SER A 48 -13.62 3.58 2.66
N SER A 49 -12.38 3.84 3.12
CA SER A 49 -11.52 4.91 2.63
C SER A 49 -10.84 4.59 1.29
N VAL A 50 -10.95 3.36 0.78
CA VAL A 50 -10.53 3.04 -0.58
C VAL A 50 -11.40 3.84 -1.56
N ARG A 51 -10.76 4.69 -2.36
CA ARG A 51 -11.44 5.55 -3.33
C ARG A 51 -11.47 4.89 -4.70
N ILE A 52 -12.51 5.16 -5.45
CA ILE A 52 -12.59 4.86 -6.88
C ILE A 52 -12.47 6.18 -7.63
N ILE A 53 -11.53 6.25 -8.57
CA ILE A 53 -11.28 7.44 -9.38
C ILE A 53 -11.46 7.08 -10.85
N VAL A 54 -12.26 7.87 -11.56
CA VAL A 54 -12.47 7.69 -13.00
C VAL A 54 -11.47 8.51 -13.79
N VAL A 55 -10.80 7.87 -14.73
CA VAL A 55 -9.85 8.49 -15.65
C VAL A 55 -10.49 8.54 -17.03
N ARG A 56 -10.47 9.72 -17.66
CA ARG A 56 -10.91 9.92 -19.04
C ARG A 56 -9.91 9.26 -19.98
N ASP A 57 -10.27 8.05 -20.40
CA ASP A 57 -9.51 7.18 -21.30
C ASP A 57 -10.52 6.21 -21.94
N ASP A 58 -10.42 5.96 -23.23
CA ASP A 58 -11.37 5.16 -24.01
C ASP A 58 -11.04 3.65 -24.00
N ARG A 59 -9.85 3.29 -23.49
CA ARG A 59 -9.42 1.91 -23.29
C ARG A 59 -10.22 1.23 -22.19
N MET A 60 -10.43 -0.08 -22.34
CA MET A 60 -11.07 -0.92 -21.33
C MET A 60 -10.02 -1.35 -20.30
N ASN A 61 -9.89 -0.61 -19.21
CA ASN A 61 -8.90 -0.89 -18.17
C ASN A 61 -9.36 -0.41 -16.78
N ALA A 62 -8.89 -1.12 -15.75
CA ALA A 62 -8.94 -0.72 -14.35
C ALA A 62 -7.66 -1.20 -13.67
N PHE A 63 -7.18 -0.48 -12.65
CA PHE A 63 -5.95 -0.84 -11.97
C PHE A 63 -5.83 -0.20 -10.59
N VAL A 64 -4.94 -0.72 -9.77
CA VAL A 64 -4.59 -0.18 -8.45
C VAL A 64 -3.15 0.36 -8.45
N ALA A 65 -2.98 1.65 -8.19
CA ALA A 65 -1.63 2.24 -8.06
C ALA A 65 -1.10 2.21 -6.60
N ASN A 66 -2.02 2.11 -5.64
CA ASN A 66 -1.71 2.01 -4.22
C ASN A 66 -2.86 1.33 -3.48
N SER A 67 -2.63 0.97 -2.22
CA SER A 67 -3.61 0.25 -1.39
C SER A 67 -4.83 1.07 -0.95
N ARG A 68 -5.07 2.23 -1.55
CA ARG A 68 -6.16 3.16 -1.17
C ARG A 68 -6.96 3.67 -2.35
N THR A 69 -6.59 3.33 -3.58
CA THR A 69 -7.20 3.90 -4.78
C THR A 69 -7.29 2.88 -5.89
N ILE A 70 -8.51 2.66 -6.39
CA ILE A 70 -8.80 1.93 -7.62
C ILE A 70 -9.06 2.97 -8.71
N PHE A 71 -8.38 2.83 -9.84
CA PHE A 71 -8.58 3.65 -11.03
C PHE A 71 -9.39 2.88 -12.04
N ILE A 72 -10.38 3.53 -12.65
CA ILE A 72 -11.22 2.95 -13.69
C ILE A 72 -11.22 3.88 -14.89
N HIS A 73 -10.98 3.36 -16.09
CA HIS A 73 -11.09 4.14 -17.31
C HIS A 73 -12.56 4.31 -17.73
N SER A 74 -12.90 5.50 -18.23
CA SER A 74 -14.25 5.78 -18.75
C SER A 74 -14.67 4.79 -19.84
N GLY A 75 -13.74 4.33 -20.67
CA GLY A 75 -13.99 3.36 -21.73
C GLY A 75 -14.35 1.97 -21.23
N LEU A 76 -13.97 1.63 -19.99
CA LEU A 76 -14.47 0.43 -19.29
C LEU A 76 -15.92 0.65 -18.86
N LEU A 77 -16.22 1.76 -18.17
CA LEU A 77 -17.57 2.06 -17.68
C LEU A 77 -18.61 2.12 -18.80
N LEU A 78 -18.26 2.76 -19.92
CA LEU A 78 -19.15 2.91 -21.08
C LEU A 78 -19.48 1.60 -21.80
N ARG A 79 -18.76 0.51 -21.50
CA ARG A 79 -18.97 -0.83 -22.06
C ARG A 79 -19.60 -1.81 -21.07
N MET A 80 -19.85 -1.39 -19.84
CA MET A 80 -20.56 -2.23 -18.87
C MET A 80 -22.06 -2.21 -19.15
N GLU A 81 -22.69 -3.37 -19.15
CA GLU A 81 -24.14 -3.49 -19.35
C GLU A 81 -24.90 -3.38 -18.03
N ASP A 82 -24.27 -3.76 -16.93
CA ASP A 82 -24.86 -3.71 -15.59
C ASP A 82 -23.83 -3.42 -14.48
N ALA A 83 -24.35 -3.23 -13.27
CA ALA A 83 -23.53 -2.97 -12.09
C ALA A 83 -22.74 -4.21 -11.63
N ALA A 84 -23.20 -5.43 -11.95
CA ALA A 84 -22.56 -6.67 -11.52
C ALA A 84 -21.23 -6.88 -12.28
N MET A 85 -21.18 -6.57 -13.57
CA MET A 85 -19.94 -6.56 -14.36
C MET A 85 -18.91 -5.61 -13.74
N LEU A 86 -19.34 -4.40 -13.37
CA LEU A 86 -18.47 -3.43 -12.72
C LEU A 86 -18.00 -3.94 -11.34
N GLN A 87 -18.88 -4.56 -10.56
CA GLN A 87 -18.52 -5.18 -9.28
C GLN A 87 -17.49 -6.29 -9.45
N ALA A 88 -17.57 -7.10 -10.50
CA ALA A 88 -16.58 -8.15 -10.78
C ALA A 88 -15.19 -7.56 -11.05
N VAL A 89 -15.11 -6.49 -11.84
CA VAL A 89 -13.84 -5.77 -12.08
C VAL A 89 -13.31 -5.16 -10.78
N ILE A 90 -14.17 -4.50 -9.99
CA ILE A 90 -13.78 -3.93 -8.70
C ILE A 90 -13.30 -5.02 -7.74
N ALA A 91 -13.92 -6.21 -7.75
CA ALA A 91 -13.52 -7.34 -6.92
C ALA A 91 -12.12 -7.85 -7.31
N HIS A 92 -11.82 -7.94 -8.61
CA HIS A 92 -10.49 -8.28 -9.11
C HIS A 92 -9.43 -7.29 -8.59
N GLU A 93 -9.71 -5.99 -8.72
CA GLU A 93 -8.80 -4.94 -8.25
C GLU A 93 -8.66 -4.90 -6.71
N ALA A 94 -9.76 -5.12 -6.00
CA ALA A 94 -9.76 -5.22 -4.54
C ALA A 94 -8.91 -6.39 -4.04
N ALA A 95 -8.90 -7.52 -4.77
CA ALA A 95 -8.07 -8.67 -4.44
C ALA A 95 -6.57 -8.33 -4.51
N HIS A 96 -6.14 -7.53 -5.50
CA HIS A 96 -4.75 -7.05 -5.58
C HIS A 96 -4.37 -6.20 -4.37
N ILE A 97 -5.27 -5.32 -3.91
CA ILE A 97 -5.05 -4.51 -2.70
C ILE A 97 -4.97 -5.40 -1.45
N ALA A 98 -5.93 -6.32 -1.28
CA ALA A 98 -6.01 -7.19 -0.13
C ALA A 98 -4.77 -8.11 -0.02
N ASN A 99 -4.34 -8.70 -1.14
CA ASN A 99 -3.17 -9.56 -1.17
C ASN A 99 -1.86 -8.80 -0.87
N GLY A 100 -1.74 -7.56 -1.36
CA GLY A 100 -0.63 -6.66 -1.02
C GLY A 100 -0.58 -6.33 0.48
N HIS A 101 -1.74 -6.13 1.11
CA HIS A 101 -1.83 -5.92 2.56
C HIS A 101 -1.40 -7.14 3.36
N LEU A 102 -1.81 -8.34 2.96
CA LEU A 102 -1.41 -9.58 3.63
C LEU A 102 0.11 -9.76 3.61
N THR A 103 0.73 -9.55 2.44
CA THR A 103 2.19 -9.63 2.31
C THR A 103 2.91 -8.60 3.19
N ARG A 104 2.44 -7.34 3.20
CA ARG A 104 3.02 -6.29 4.08
C ARG A 104 2.87 -6.60 5.57
N ARG A 105 1.74 -7.17 5.99
CA ARG A 105 1.55 -7.57 7.40
C ARG A 105 2.50 -8.70 7.78
N ALA A 106 2.65 -9.71 6.93
CA ALA A 106 3.56 -10.82 7.18
C ALA A 106 5.02 -10.35 7.30
N THR A 107 5.46 -9.42 6.45
CA THR A 107 6.83 -8.86 6.53
C THR A 107 7.03 -8.01 7.78
N ALA A 108 6.05 -7.20 8.19
CA ALA A 108 6.12 -6.41 9.42
C ALA A 108 6.24 -7.30 10.67
N VAL A 109 5.43 -8.36 10.77
CA VAL A 109 5.50 -9.34 11.88
C VAL A 109 6.86 -10.03 11.92
N ARG A 110 7.40 -10.42 10.75
CA ARG A 110 8.73 -11.04 10.68
C ARG A 110 9.84 -10.08 11.10
N GLY A 111 9.77 -8.81 10.69
CA GLY A 111 10.68 -7.76 11.14
C GLY A 111 10.64 -7.56 12.65
N ALA A 112 9.44 -7.49 13.24
CA ALA A 112 9.26 -7.36 14.69
C ALA A 112 9.86 -8.55 15.45
N ARG A 113 9.65 -9.79 14.98
CA ARG A 113 10.25 -11.00 15.56
C ARG A 113 11.78 -10.96 15.51
N ASN A 114 12.35 -10.54 14.39
CA ASN A 114 13.81 -10.43 14.24
C ASN A 114 14.37 -9.39 15.22
N MET A 115 13.74 -8.23 15.34
CA MET A 115 14.16 -7.19 16.31
C MET A 115 14.04 -7.69 17.75
N ALA A 116 12.96 -8.39 18.09
CA ALA A 116 12.80 -9.00 19.42
C ALA A 116 13.90 -10.03 19.72
N ALA A 117 14.24 -10.89 18.75
CA ALA A 117 15.32 -11.87 18.89
C ALA A 117 16.68 -11.19 19.10
N ILE A 118 16.98 -10.13 18.36
CA ILE A 118 18.20 -9.32 18.55
C ILE A 118 18.21 -8.70 19.96
N GLY A 119 17.09 -8.14 20.41
CA GLY A 119 16.97 -7.57 21.75
C GLY A 119 17.21 -8.60 22.86
N LEU A 120 16.70 -9.82 22.70
CA LEU A 120 16.94 -10.92 23.63
C LEU A 120 18.43 -11.32 23.67
N LEU A 121 19.07 -11.47 22.51
CA LEU A 121 20.49 -11.80 22.42
C LEU A 121 21.40 -10.73 23.03
N LEU A 122 21.13 -9.45 22.76
CA LEU A 122 21.87 -8.33 23.34
C LEU A 122 21.67 -8.24 24.85
N SER A 123 20.46 -8.51 25.35
CA SER A 123 20.17 -8.55 26.78
C SER A 123 20.96 -9.68 27.46
N ALA A 124 20.96 -10.87 26.87
CA ALA A 124 21.76 -12.00 27.36
C ALA A 124 23.26 -11.66 27.35
N ALA A 125 23.81 -11.11 26.28
CA ALA A 125 25.22 -10.71 26.19
C ALA A 125 25.60 -9.59 27.18
N GLY A 126 24.68 -8.65 27.44
CA GLY A 126 24.82 -7.62 28.47
C GLY A 126 24.85 -8.21 29.87
N ASP A 127 24.03 -9.22 30.15
CA ASP A 127 24.05 -9.97 31.40
C ASP A 127 25.31 -10.84 31.54
N TRP A 128 25.83 -11.45 30.47
CA TRP A 128 27.14 -12.12 30.50
C TRP A 128 28.29 -11.16 30.84
N ARG A 129 28.26 -9.91 30.35
CA ARG A 129 29.24 -8.88 30.72
C ARG A 129 29.05 -8.39 32.16
N ARG A 130 27.82 -8.30 32.66
CA ARG A 130 27.53 -7.95 34.06
C ARG A 130 27.82 -9.09 35.04
N ALA A 131 27.67 -10.35 34.65
CA ALA A 131 27.98 -11.53 35.47
C ALA A 131 29.48 -11.65 35.81
N ARG A 132 30.38 -11.13 34.96
CA ARG A 132 31.81 -11.00 35.33
C ARG A 132 32.12 -9.81 36.25
N GLY A 133 31.20 -8.85 36.40
CA GLY A 133 31.35 -7.68 37.28
C GLY A 133 30.56 -7.77 38.60
N ALA A 134 29.52 -8.62 38.68
CA ALA A 134 28.56 -8.67 39.77
C ALA A 134 28.87 -9.77 40.82
N ARG A 135 30.13 -9.91 41.24
CA ARG A 135 30.47 -10.59 42.51
C ARG A 135 30.33 -9.68 43.75
N ARG A 136 29.69 -8.50 43.64
CA ARG A 136 29.42 -7.61 44.78
C ARG A 136 28.07 -6.89 44.65
N GLY A 137 27.11 -7.28 45.50
CA GLY A 137 25.94 -6.46 45.85
C GLY A 137 24.70 -6.65 44.98
N GLY A 138 23.73 -7.40 45.50
CA GLY A 138 22.46 -7.69 44.82
C GLY A 138 21.58 -6.46 44.60
N ARG A 139 21.15 -6.27 43.34
CA ARG A 139 19.83 -5.75 42.96
C ARG A 139 19.63 -5.98 41.46
N HIS A 140 18.88 -7.03 41.11
CA HIS A 140 18.49 -7.31 39.73
C HIS A 140 17.37 -6.34 39.32
N VAL A 141 17.71 -5.32 38.53
CA VAL A 141 16.72 -4.51 37.81
C VAL A 141 16.51 -5.15 36.44
N VAL A 142 15.56 -6.06 36.37
CA VAL A 142 15.00 -6.56 35.10
C VAL A 142 13.80 -5.65 34.78
N GLY A 143 13.99 -4.63 33.93
CA GLY A 143 12.98 -3.56 33.79
C GLY A 143 12.74 -2.98 32.39
N GLY A 144 13.35 -3.52 31.32
CA GLY A 144 13.25 -2.90 29.99
C GLY A 144 12.29 -3.56 29.00
N ALA A 145 12.37 -4.89 28.86
CA ALA A 145 11.77 -5.57 27.71
C ALA A 145 10.34 -6.11 27.95
N ALA A 146 9.97 -6.40 29.19
CA ALA A 146 8.67 -7.01 29.52
C ALA A 146 7.49 -6.01 29.45
N LEU A 147 7.73 -4.71 29.59
CA LEU A 147 6.67 -3.69 29.58
C LEU A 147 6.14 -3.38 28.16
N ALA A 148 6.89 -3.72 27.10
CA ALA A 148 6.48 -3.43 25.73
C ALA A 148 5.39 -4.37 25.19
N PHE A 149 5.17 -5.53 25.82
CA PHE A 149 4.15 -6.49 25.38
C PHE A 149 2.74 -6.15 25.89
N ARG A 150 2.62 -5.38 26.99
CA ARG A 150 1.32 -5.01 27.58
C ARG A 150 0.64 -3.82 26.90
N ALA A 151 1.34 -3.10 26.03
CA ALA A 151 0.82 -1.93 25.33
C ALA A 151 0.20 -2.24 23.95
N TYR A 152 0.08 -3.53 23.58
CA TYR A 152 -0.45 -3.97 22.29
C TYR A 152 -1.83 -4.67 22.37
N GLU A 153 -2.44 -4.75 23.56
CA GLU A 153 -3.82 -5.27 23.75
C GLU A 153 -4.77 -4.19 24.32
N GLY A 154 -4.91 -3.09 23.58
CA GLY A 154 -5.91 -2.04 23.84
C GLY A 154 -6.37 -1.39 22.55
#